data_AF-A0A7C4M766-F1
#
_entry.id   AF-A0A7C4M766-F1
#
_cell.length_a   1.000
_cell.length_b   1.000
_cell.length_c   1.000
_cell.angle_alpha   90.00
_cell.angle_beta   90.00
_cell.angle_gamma   90.00
#
_symmetry.space_group_name_H-M   'P 1'
#
loop_
_entity.id
_entity.type
_entity.pdbx_description
1 polymer ?
#
loop_
_entity_poly.entity_id
_entity_poly.type
_entity_poly.pdbx_seq_one_letter_code
_entity_poly.pdbx_strand_id
1 'polypeptide(L)'
;FALGATTWLYGKFRGRELVDFWIYKYSRHPQYLGFIVWSYGLLIFVSYKHYVKGALATPPALIWLVSTMVVIGVALLEEIEMSRRYGERYEGYRRKTPFMMPVPRQLAKVVAIPLKITGGLPKSSKGIALLLTLYTAILLTISHALSLALQL
;
A
#
# COMPACT_ATOMS: atom_id res chain seq x y z
N PHE A 1 2.13 12.41 0.10
CA PHE A 1 2.33 12.31 1.56
C PHE A 1 1.85 13.58 2.27
N ALA A 2 2.52 14.72 2.05
CA ALA A 2 2.21 16.00 2.72
C ALA A 2 0.72 16.38 2.68
N LEU A 3 0.09 16.41 1.50
CA LEU A 3 -1.35 16.72 1.36
C LEU A 3 -2.25 15.79 2.19
N GLY A 4 -1.93 14.49 2.23
CA GLY A 4 -2.64 13.52 3.05
C GLY A 4 -2.51 13.85 4.53
N ALA A 5 -1.28 14.11 4.99
CA ALA A 5 -1.02 14.47 6.38
C ALA A 5 -1.70 15.77 6.80
N THR A 6 -1.61 16.81 5.97
CA THR A 6 -2.28 18.09 6.21
C THR A 6 -3.79 17.92 6.29
N THR A 7 -4.40 17.15 5.38
CA THR A 7 -5.85 16.93 5.37
C THR A 7 -6.31 16.16 6.61
N TRP A 8 -5.56 15.13 7.02
CA TRP A 8 -5.86 14.36 8.23
C TRP A 8 -5.73 15.21 9.50
N LEU A 9 -4.64 15.97 9.64
CA LEU A 9 -4.43 16.90 10.76
C LEU A 9 -5.55 17.95 10.82
N TYR A 10 -5.91 18.53 9.68
CA TYR A 10 -7.00 19.49 9.60
C TYR A 10 -8.33 18.87 10.06
N GLY A 11 -8.65 17.66 9.59
CA GLY A 11 -9.83 16.92 10.03
C GLY A 11 -9.83 16.69 11.54
N LYS A 12 -8.69 16.29 12.10
CA LYS A 12 -8.52 16.07 13.53
C LYS A 12 -8.75 17.35 14.35
N PHE A 13 -8.15 18.47 13.97
CA PHE A 13 -8.33 19.76 14.65
C PHE A 13 -9.76 20.30 14.53
N ARG A 14 -10.47 19.96 13.45
CA ARG A 14 -11.88 20.31 13.25
C ARG A 14 -12.86 19.33 13.93
N GLY A 15 -12.36 18.36 14.71
CA GLY A 15 -13.22 17.37 15.39
C GLY A 15 -13.96 16.44 14.43
N ARG A 16 -13.46 16.27 13.19
CA ARG A 16 -14.05 15.33 12.22
C ARG A 16 -13.66 13.91 12.59
N GLU A 17 -14.66 13.06 12.76
CA GLU A 17 -14.47 11.65 13.06
C GLU A 17 -14.02 10.82 11.85
N LEU A 18 -14.51 11.19 10.66
CA LEU A 18 -14.14 10.57 9.38
C LEU A 18 -13.65 11.67 8.43
N VAL A 19 -12.46 11.47 7.87
CA VAL A 19 -11.85 12.37 6.89
C VAL A 19 -12.08 11.78 5.50
N ASP A 20 -13.12 12.23 4.84
CA ASP A 20 -13.58 11.77 3.52
C ASP A 20 -13.52 12.86 2.42
N PHE A 21 -12.88 14.00 2.73
CA PHE A 21 -12.80 15.17 1.88
C PHE A 21 -11.38 15.42 1.32
N TRP A 22 -11.30 16.34 0.35
CA TRP A 22 -10.05 16.71 -0.35
C TRP A 22 -9.34 15.48 -0.93
N ILE A 23 -8.07 15.25 -0.59
CA ILE A 23 -7.28 14.15 -1.13
C ILE A 23 -7.84 12.78 -0.72
N TYR A 24 -8.53 12.71 0.44
CA TYR A 24 -9.19 11.49 0.90
C TYR A 24 -10.40 11.10 0.02
N LYS A 25 -10.95 12.01 -0.80
CA LYS A 25 -11.98 11.66 -1.79
C LYS A 25 -11.46 10.75 -2.90
N TYR A 26 -10.16 10.77 -3.18
CA TYR A 26 -9.55 10.04 -4.29
C TYR A 26 -8.77 8.79 -3.84
N SER A 27 -8.46 8.69 -2.55
CA SER A 27 -7.66 7.64 -1.96
C SER A 27 -8.00 7.53 -0.48
N ARG A 28 -8.26 6.32 0.03
CA ARG A 28 -8.49 6.14 1.47
C ARG A 28 -7.20 6.27 2.29
N HIS A 29 -6.06 5.98 1.69
CA HIS A 29 -4.75 6.05 2.33
C HIS A 29 -3.72 6.90 1.55
N PRO A 30 -3.96 8.21 1.36
CA PRO A 30 -3.11 9.07 0.55
C PRO A 30 -1.73 9.34 1.19
N GLN A 31 -1.64 9.25 2.52
CA GLN A 31 -0.37 9.32 3.25
C GLN A 31 0.49 8.11 2.92
N TYR A 32 -0.05 6.90 3.12
CA TYR A 32 0.65 5.64 2.84
C TYR A 32 1.04 5.50 1.38
N LEU A 33 0.13 5.80 0.45
CA LEU A 33 0.45 5.82 -0.99
C LEU A 33 1.61 6.78 -1.28
N GLY A 34 1.56 7.99 -0.70
CA GLY A 34 2.63 8.97 -0.86
C GLY A 34 3.98 8.49 -0.35
N PHE A 35 4.02 7.79 0.79
CA PHE A 35 5.23 7.21 1.33
C PHE A 35 5.80 6.09 0.44
N ILE A 36 4.93 5.20 -0.05
CA ILE A 36 5.33 4.10 -0.95
C ILE A 36 5.90 4.66 -2.25
N VAL A 37 5.21 5.60 -2.90
CA VAL A 37 5.68 6.20 -4.16
C VAL A 37 6.98 6.96 -3.97
N TRP A 38 7.10 7.74 -2.90
CA TRP A 38 8.32 8.52 -2.62
C TRP A 38 9.52 7.61 -2.34
N SER A 39 9.37 6.62 -1.45
CA SER A 39 10.44 5.68 -1.12
C SER A 39 10.84 4.79 -2.30
N TYR A 40 9.89 4.44 -3.17
CA TYR A 40 10.19 3.74 -4.42
C TYR A 40 10.98 4.62 -5.40
N GLY A 41 10.61 5.90 -5.51
CA GLY A 41 11.38 6.87 -6.30
C GLY A 41 12.83 6.99 -5.83
N LEU A 42 13.05 6.98 -4.51
CA LEU A 42 14.40 6.95 -3.93
C LEU A 42 15.15 5.64 -4.25
N LEU A 43 14.47 4.49 -4.16
CA LEU A 43 15.06 3.20 -4.54
C LEU A 43 15.57 3.25 -5.98
N ILE A 44 14.74 3.72 -6.92
CA ILE A 44 15.11 3.88 -8.33
C ILE A 44 16.29 4.86 -8.47
N PHE A 45 16.21 6.03 -7.83
CA PHE A 45 17.23 7.06 -7.93
C PHE A 45 18.61 6.57 -7.49
N VAL A 46 18.66 5.80 -6.39
CA VAL A 46 19.90 5.23 -5.87
C VAL A 46 20.43 4.12 -6.78
N SER A 47 19.56 3.30 -7.39
CA SER A 47 19.96 2.26 -8.35
C SER A 47 20.71 2.80 -9.58
N TYR A 48 20.47 4.05 -9.98
CA TYR A 48 21.14 4.68 -11.12
C TYR A 48 22.41 5.47 -10.76
N LYS A 49 22.74 5.62 -9.47
CA LYS A 49 23.92 6.38 -9.04
C LYS A 49 25.14 5.48 -8.96
N HIS A 50 26.27 5.97 -9.46
CA HIS A 50 27.57 5.33 -9.26
C HIS A 50 27.92 5.40 -7.77
N TYR A 51 28.01 4.25 -7.12
CA TYR A 51 28.40 4.16 -5.72
C TYR A 51 29.86 4.56 -5.56
N VAL A 52 30.12 5.44 -4.58
CA VAL A 52 31.48 5.66 -4.08
C VAL A 52 31.91 4.36 -3.39
N LYS A 53 33.13 3.88 -3.69
CA LYS A 53 33.66 2.60 -3.19
C LYS A 53 33.38 2.42 -1.69
N GLY A 54 32.63 1.38 -1.33
CA GLY A 54 32.28 1.03 0.06
C GLY A 54 30.79 1.12 0.41
N ALA A 55 29.97 1.77 -0.41
CA ALA A 55 28.51 1.71 -0.27
C ALA A 55 27.96 0.39 -0.84
N LEU A 56 26.88 -0.14 -0.24
CA LEU A 56 26.13 -1.31 -0.72
C LEU A 56 25.84 -1.15 -2.22
N ALA A 57 26.55 -1.91 -3.06
CA ALA A 57 26.40 -1.85 -4.51
C ALA A 57 25.02 -2.32 -4.99
N THR A 58 24.33 -3.10 -4.14
CA THR A 58 23.01 -3.65 -4.44
C THR A 58 21.90 -2.76 -3.86
N PRO A 59 20.96 -2.29 -4.68
CA PRO A 59 19.80 -1.55 -4.20
C PRO A 59 19.02 -2.35 -3.14
N PRO A 60 18.56 -1.73 -2.04
CA PRO A 60 17.88 -2.42 -0.94
C PRO A 60 16.41 -2.77 -1.28
N ALA A 61 16.17 -3.43 -2.42
CA ALA A 61 14.83 -3.71 -2.95
C ALA A 61 13.99 -4.61 -2.03
N LEU A 62 14.62 -5.61 -1.38
CA LEU A 62 13.93 -6.47 -0.41
C LEU A 62 13.46 -5.67 0.81
N ILE A 63 14.30 -4.78 1.34
CA ILE A 63 13.96 -3.92 2.47
C ILE A 63 12.79 -3.02 2.10
N TRP A 64 12.81 -2.45 0.88
CA TRP A 64 11.70 -1.64 0.37
C TRP A 64 10.40 -2.46 0.22
N LEU A 65 10.48 -3.69 -0.30
CA LEU A 65 9.32 -4.58 -0.43
C LEU A 65 8.71 -4.88 0.94
N VAL A 66 9.52 -5.31 1.91
CA VAL A 66 9.06 -5.60 3.28
C VAL A 66 8.44 -4.37 3.93
N SER A 67 9.08 -3.19 3.81
CA SER A 67 8.54 -1.92 4.31
C SER A 67 7.18 -1.60 3.69
N THR A 68 7.03 -1.80 2.37
CA THR A 68 5.77 -1.60 1.66
C THR A 68 4.68 -2.55 2.15
N MET A 69 5.00 -3.84 2.37
CA MET A 69 4.06 -4.82 2.91
C MET A 69 3.61 -4.46 4.33
N VAL A 70 4.51 -3.95 5.18
CA VAL A 70 4.17 -3.45 6.52
C VAL A 70 3.19 -2.27 6.43
N VAL A 71 3.47 -1.29 5.56
CA VAL A 71 2.60 -0.12 5.37
C VAL A 71 1.20 -0.54 4.88
N ILE A 72 1.12 -1.48 3.92
CA ILE A 72 -0.17 -2.03 3.47
C ILE A 72 -0.87 -2.78 4.61
N GLY A 73 -0.14 -3.53 5.43
CA GLY A 73 -0.68 -4.22 6.59
C GLY A 73 -1.32 -3.28 7.62
N VAL A 74 -0.64 -2.18 7.94
CA VAL A 74 -1.18 -1.13 8.82
C VAL A 74 -2.44 -0.52 8.23
N ALA A 75 -2.45 -0.23 6.94
CA ALA A 75 -3.62 0.30 6.24
C ALA A 75 -4.83 -0.67 6.30
N LEU A 76 -4.59 -1.97 6.15
CA LEU A 76 -5.64 -2.98 6.27
C LEU A 76 -6.16 -3.13 7.71
N LEU A 77 -5.29 -2.98 8.72
CA LEU A 77 -5.72 -2.95 10.12
C LEU A 77 -6.61 -1.74 10.40
N GLU A 78 -6.22 -0.57 9.89
CA GLU A 78 -7.01 0.66 9.98
C GLU A 78 -8.38 0.50 9.32
N GLU A 79 -8.46 -0.16 8.16
CA GLU A 79 -9.74 -0.48 7.50
C GLU A 79 -10.67 -1.33 8.35
N ILE A 80 -10.14 -2.37 9.02
CA ILE A 80 -10.92 -3.22 9.93
C ILE A 80 -11.43 -2.38 11.10
N GLU A 81 -10.58 -1.56 11.70
CA GLU A 81 -10.94 -0.73 12.84
C GLU A 81 -11.98 0.34 12.46
N MET A 82 -11.78 1.02 11.34
CA MET A 82 -12.71 2.04 10.85
C MET A 82 -14.07 1.43 10.46
N SER A 83 -14.09 0.25 9.85
CA SER A 83 -15.33 -0.49 9.54
C SER A 83 -16.07 -0.88 10.83
N ARG A 84 -15.36 -1.32 11.87
CA ARG A 84 -15.95 -1.62 13.19
C ARG A 84 -16.50 -0.37 13.89
N ARG A 85 -15.74 0.73 13.86
CA ARG A 85 -16.07 1.96 14.59
C ARG A 85 -17.20 2.77 13.95
N TYR A 86 -17.24 2.82 12.62
CA TYR A 86 -18.14 3.72 11.88
C TYR A 86 -19.15 2.99 10.99
N GLY A 87 -19.10 1.66 10.91
CA GLY A 87 -20.10 0.82 10.26
C GLY A 87 -20.47 1.29 8.85
N GLU A 88 -21.78 1.44 8.58
CA GLU A 88 -22.30 1.85 7.28
C GLU A 88 -21.76 3.20 6.78
N ARG A 89 -21.42 4.14 7.68
CA ARG A 89 -20.85 5.42 7.26
C ARG A 89 -19.49 5.21 6.59
N TYR A 90 -18.66 4.32 7.14
CA TYR A 90 -17.38 3.97 6.54
C TYR A 90 -17.58 3.14 5.29
N GLU A 91 -18.47 2.14 5.29
CA GLU A 91 -18.75 1.35 4.10
C GLU A 91 -19.25 2.21 2.93
N GLY A 92 -20.07 3.23 3.20
CA GLY A 92 -20.48 4.23 2.21
C GLY A 92 -19.31 5.01 1.59
N TYR A 93 -18.28 5.30 2.38
CA TYR A 93 -17.04 5.92 1.91
C TYR A 93 -16.15 4.92 1.13
N ARG A 94 -15.99 3.69 1.62
CA ARG A 94 -15.23 2.62 0.94
C ARG A 94 -15.79 2.28 -0.45
N ARG A 95 -17.11 2.35 -0.63
CA ARG A 95 -17.80 2.13 -1.91
C ARG A 95 -17.46 3.21 -2.95
N LYS A 96 -17.19 4.44 -2.51
CA LYS A 96 -16.95 5.60 -3.39
C LYS A 96 -15.47 5.87 -3.64
N THR A 97 -14.60 5.46 -2.70
CA THR A 97 -13.18 5.81 -2.70
C THR A 97 -12.30 4.56 -2.79
N PRO A 98 -11.33 4.50 -3.72
CA PRO A 98 -10.41 3.38 -3.83
C PRO A 98 -9.49 3.28 -2.60
N PHE A 99 -8.94 2.10 -2.34
CA PHE A 99 -8.07 1.85 -1.17
C PHE A 99 -6.81 2.72 -1.19
N MET A 100 -6.03 2.69 -2.27
CA MET A 100 -4.86 3.55 -2.46
C MET A 100 -4.97 4.43 -3.70
N MET A 101 -5.18 3.85 -4.88
CA MET A 101 -5.31 4.62 -6.12
C MET A 101 -6.35 4.01 -7.05
N PRO A 102 -7.00 4.82 -7.91
CA PRO A 102 -7.86 4.29 -8.96
C PRO A 102 -6.99 3.54 -9.97
N VAL A 103 -7.15 2.22 -10.02
CA VAL A 103 -6.49 1.36 -11.01
C VAL A 103 -7.48 0.97 -12.13
N PRO A 104 -7.02 0.87 -13.39
CA PRO A 104 -7.82 0.33 -14.48
C PRO A 104 -8.43 -1.04 -14.12
N ARG A 105 -9.67 -1.29 -14.55
CA ARG A 105 -10.43 -2.51 -14.19
C ARG A 105 -9.67 -3.81 -14.53
N GLN A 106 -8.88 -3.82 -15.59
CA GLN A 106 -8.08 -4.97 -16.00
C GLN A 106 -6.98 -5.29 -14.97
N LEU A 107 -6.18 -4.28 -14.58
CA LEU A 107 -5.15 -4.43 -13.55
C LEU A 107 -5.76 -4.79 -12.19
N ALA A 108 -6.89 -4.16 -11.84
CA ALA A 108 -7.62 -4.47 -10.62
C ALA A 108 -8.03 -5.95 -10.54
N LYS A 109 -8.48 -6.53 -11.66
CA LYS A 109 -8.88 -7.96 -11.72
C LYS A 109 -7.69 -8.87 -11.47
N VAL A 110 -6.54 -8.60 -12.08
CA VAL A 110 -5.32 -9.41 -11.95
C VAL A 110 -4.77 -9.32 -10.53
N VAL A 111 -4.60 -8.10 -10.01
CA VAL A 111 -4.09 -7.87 -8.66
C VAL A 111 -5.02 -8.47 -7.62
N ALA A 112 -6.33 -8.51 -7.86
CA ALA A 112 -7.30 -9.09 -6.92
C ALA A 112 -7.38 -10.63 -6.94
N ILE A 113 -6.64 -11.35 -7.80
CA ILE A 113 -6.72 -12.82 -7.87
C ILE A 113 -6.35 -13.47 -6.53
N PRO A 114 -5.19 -13.17 -5.90
CA PRO A 114 -4.83 -13.78 -4.62
C PRO A 114 -5.85 -13.45 -3.52
N LEU A 115 -6.41 -12.24 -3.55
CA LEU A 115 -7.44 -11.81 -2.61
C LEU A 115 -8.73 -12.63 -2.73
N LYS A 116 -9.15 -12.98 -3.95
CA LYS A 116 -10.33 -13.84 -4.17
C LYS A 116 -10.10 -15.26 -3.67
N ILE A 117 -8.89 -15.79 -3.85
CA ILE A 117 -8.51 -17.12 -3.37
C ILE A 117 -8.56 -17.18 -1.84
N THR A 118 -8.18 -16.11 -1.15
CA THR A 118 -8.23 -16.03 0.32
C THR A 118 -9.62 -15.71 0.88
N GLY A 119 -10.68 -15.70 0.07
CA GLY A 119 -12.05 -15.42 0.51
C GLY A 119 -12.40 -13.93 0.62
N GLY A 120 -11.64 -13.04 -0.01
CA GLY A 120 -11.89 -11.60 -0.07
C GLY A 120 -11.04 -10.77 0.89
N LEU A 121 -11.54 -9.58 1.23
CA LEU A 121 -10.85 -8.64 2.13
C LEU A 121 -10.74 -9.24 3.55
N PRO A 122 -9.54 -9.20 4.17
CA PRO A 122 -9.34 -9.78 5.48
C PRO A 122 -10.13 -9.02 6.54
N LYS A 123 -10.77 -9.76 7.44
CA LYS A 123 -11.53 -9.21 8.58
C LYS A 123 -10.81 -9.33 9.93
N SER A 124 -9.61 -9.90 9.92
CA SER A 124 -8.78 -10.15 11.11
C SER A 124 -7.30 -9.95 10.81
N SER A 125 -6.51 -9.68 11.85
CA SER A 125 -5.05 -9.52 11.75
C SER A 125 -4.36 -10.77 11.22
N LYS A 126 -4.86 -11.96 11.56
CA LYS A 126 -4.37 -13.25 11.01
C LYS A 126 -4.61 -13.34 9.50
N GLY A 127 -5.79 -12.90 9.03
CA GLY A 127 -6.10 -12.83 7.61
C GLY A 127 -5.22 -11.83 6.86
N ILE A 128 -4.89 -10.69 7.49
CA ILE A 128 -3.93 -9.72 6.93
C ILE A 128 -2.55 -10.36 6.80
N ALA A 129 -2.05 -11.01 7.86
CA ALA A 129 -0.74 -11.67 7.82
C ALA A 129 -0.66 -12.73 6.72
N LEU A 130 -1.68 -13.58 6.60
CA LEU A 130 -1.75 -14.59 5.52
C LEU A 130 -1.72 -13.93 4.14
N LEU A 131 -2.53 -12.88 3.94
CA LEU A 131 -2.62 -12.16 2.68
C LEU A 131 -1.29 -11.51 2.30
N LEU A 132 -0.64 -10.83 3.25
CA LEU A 132 0.66 -10.18 3.02
C LEU A 132 1.75 -11.20 2.73
N THR A 133 1.79 -12.33 3.44
CA THR A 133 2.74 -13.41 3.15
C THR A 133 2.53 -13.95 1.73
N LEU A 134 1.27 -14.16 1.32
CA LEU A 134 0.95 -14.63 -0.02
C LEU A 134 1.41 -13.63 -1.10
N TYR A 135 1.08 -12.34 -0.98
CA TYR A 135 1.54 -11.33 -1.93
C TYR A 135 3.06 -11.18 -1.94
N THR A 136 3.70 -11.25 -0.77
CA THR A 136 5.17 -11.20 -0.67
C THR A 136 5.80 -12.36 -1.42
N ALA A 137 5.31 -13.59 -1.20
CA ALA A 137 5.80 -14.77 -1.89
C ALA A 137 5.62 -14.65 -3.42
N ILE A 138 4.44 -14.20 -3.88
CA ILE A 138 4.17 -13.97 -5.32
C ILE A 138 5.13 -12.92 -5.91
N LEU A 139 5.35 -11.81 -5.20
CA LEU A 139 6.24 -10.75 -5.68
C LEU A 139 7.71 -11.21 -5.72
N LEU A 140 8.15 -11.98 -4.72
CA LEU A 140 9.49 -12.56 -4.71
C LEU A 140 9.69 -13.57 -5.82
N THR A 141 8.72 -14.45 -6.10
CA THR A 141 8.83 -15.41 -7.20
C THR A 141 8.83 -14.72 -8.56
N ILE A 142 7.96 -13.73 -8.78
CA ILE A 142 7.97 -12.92 -10.01
C ILE A 142 9.30 -12.19 -10.15
N SER A 143 9.82 -11.57 -9.07
CA SER A 143 11.10 -10.88 -9.09
C SER A 143 12.26 -11.80 -9.44
N HIS A 144 12.28 -13.02 -8.88
CA HIS A 144 13.31 -14.02 -9.15
C HIS A 144 13.22 -14.57 -10.58
N ALA A 145 12.01 -14.83 -11.08
CA ALA A 145 11.81 -15.25 -12.47
C ALA A 145 12.27 -14.15 -13.44
N LEU A 146 12.00 -12.89 -13.13
CA LEU A 146 12.43 -11.75 -13.93
C LEU A 146 13.95 -11.56 -13.92
N SER A 147 14.61 -11.73 -12.77
CA SER A 147 16.08 -11.65 -12.69
C SER A 147 16.75 -12.72 -13.54
N LEU A 148 16.23 -13.96 -13.50
CA LEU A 148 16.71 -15.05 -14.37
C LEU A 148 16.48 -14.76 -15.86
N ALA A 149 15.31 -14.24 -16.22
CA ALA A 149 14.98 -13.92 -17.61
C ALA A 149 15.81 -12.77 -18.19
N LEU A 150 16.12 -11.77 -17.36
CA LEU A 150 16.90 -10.58 -17.76
C LEU A 150 18.42 -10.74 -17.58
N GLN A 151 18.90 -11.90 -17.09
CA GLN A 151 20.31 -12.14 -16.73
C GLN A 151 20.89 -11.06 -15.78
N LEU A 152 20.04 -10.52 -14.90
CA LEU A 152 20.39 -9.55 -13.85
C LEU A 152 20.77 -10.25 -12.54
#